data_AF-A0A7C6UTU0-F1
#
_entry.id   AF-A0A7C6UTU0-F1
#
_cell.length_a   1.000
_cell.length_b   1.000
_cell.length_c   1.000
_cell.angle_alpha   90.00
_cell.angle_beta   90.00
_cell.angle_gamma   90.00
#
_symmetry.space_group_name_H-M   'P 1'
#
loop_
_entity.id
_entity.type
_entity.pdbx_description
1 polymer ?
#
loop_
_entity_poly.entity_id
_entity_poly.type
_entity_poly.pdbx_seq_one_letter_code
_entity_poly.pdbx_strand_id
1 'polypeptide(L)'
;ELRLIIKEVDLGKSWIRALVDSEEKIRSKEWQSFITATTLAINLGGNLSEILSGLANINNEKEAVQRKIKSITAQGRLTAYILAFLPLAFLGFYWFFDRSRILFFTNSLLGQILLVVAFLLDLAGYFVIRRICEVKW
;
A
#
# COMPACT_ATOMS: atom_id res chain seq x y z
N GLU A 1 -3.99 -19.52 -15.83
CA GLU A 1 -3.36 -18.95 -17.04
C GLU A 1 -1.84 -19.17 -17.17
N LEU A 2 -0.95 -18.47 -16.46
CA LEU A 2 0.51 -18.62 -16.65
C LEU A 2 1.05 -20.07 -16.48
N ARG A 3 0.52 -20.84 -15.52
CA ARG A 3 0.87 -22.26 -15.35
C ARG A 3 0.49 -23.14 -16.54
N LEU A 4 -0.58 -22.77 -17.26
CA LEU A 4 -1.04 -23.48 -18.45
C LEU A 4 -0.10 -23.22 -19.63
N ILE A 5 0.34 -21.97 -19.79
CA ILE A 5 1.34 -21.58 -20.80
C ILE A 5 2.66 -22.33 -20.56
N ILE A 6 3.14 -22.37 -19.31
CA ILE A 6 4.36 -23.12 -18.94
C ILE A 6 4.21 -24.61 -19.26
N LYS A 7 3.05 -25.21 -18.94
CA LYS A 7 2.79 -26.62 -19.25
C LYS A 7 2.77 -26.89 -20.76
N GLU A 8 2.24 -25.99 -21.58
CA GLU A 8 2.27 -26.13 -23.04
C GLU A 8 3.71 -26.06 -23.59
N VAL A 9 4.54 -25.21 -23.00
CA VAL A 9 5.97 -25.14 -23.33
C VAL A 9 6.71 -26.42 -22.93
N ASP A 10 6.46 -26.95 -21.73
CA ASP A 10 7.05 -28.20 -21.25
C ASP A 10 6.67 -29.40 -22.14
N LEU A 11 5.52 -29.32 -22.82
CA LEU A 11 5.05 -30.30 -23.82
C LEU A 11 5.69 -30.11 -25.21
N GLY A 12 6.70 -29.25 -25.33
CA GLY A 12 7.48 -29.04 -26.56
C GLY A 12 6.95 -27.94 -27.48
N LYS A 13 5.95 -27.16 -27.04
CA LYS A 13 5.45 -26.01 -27.80
C LYS A 13 6.44 -24.84 -27.68
N SER A 14 6.70 -24.13 -28.77
CA SER A 14 7.55 -22.93 -28.74
C SER A 14 6.95 -21.87 -27.80
N TRP A 15 7.80 -21.26 -26.97
CA TRP A 15 7.45 -20.16 -26.06
C TRP A 15 6.64 -19.05 -26.73
N ILE A 16 7.03 -18.66 -27.96
CA ILE A 16 6.36 -17.61 -28.72
C ILE A 16 4.94 -18.04 -29.09
N ARG A 17 4.76 -19.30 -29.52
CA ARG A 17 3.42 -19.83 -29.86
C ARG A 17 2.54 -19.97 -28.62
N ALA A 18 3.09 -20.42 -27.50
CA ALA A 18 2.34 -20.54 -26.25
C ALA A 18 1.88 -19.16 -25.71
N LEU A 19 2.69 -18.11 -25.88
CA LEU A 19 2.33 -16.73 -25.53
C LEU A 19 1.28 -16.15 -26.49
N VAL A 20 1.43 -16.34 -27.79
CA VAL A 20 0.45 -15.88 -28.79
C VAL A 20 -0.91 -16.58 -28.59
N ASP A 21 -0.93 -17.90 -28.37
CA ASP A 21 -2.18 -18.64 -28.14
C ASP A 21 -2.87 -18.27 -26.82
N SER A 22 -2.14 -17.65 -25.89
CA SER A 22 -2.72 -17.12 -24.65
C SER A 22 -3.51 -15.83 -24.85
N GLU A 23 -3.33 -15.15 -25.98
CA GLU A 23 -4.04 -13.91 -26.33
C GLU A 23 -5.56 -14.14 -26.47
N GLU A 24 -5.98 -15.31 -26.96
CA GLU A 24 -7.39 -15.68 -27.06
C GLU A 24 -8.06 -15.80 -25.67
N LYS A 25 -7.28 -16.16 -24.64
CA LYS A 25 -7.76 -16.40 -23.27
C LYS A 25 -7.65 -15.14 -22.41
N ILE A 26 -6.60 -14.36 -22.58
CA ILE A 26 -6.34 -13.13 -21.82
C ILE A 26 -6.53 -11.93 -22.76
N ARG A 27 -7.78 -11.55 -22.97
CA ARG A 27 -8.19 -10.40 -23.80
C ARG A 27 -7.98 -9.06 -23.07
N SER A 28 -6.73 -8.74 -22.75
CA SER A 28 -6.33 -7.46 -22.15
C SER A 28 -5.35 -6.73 -23.07
N LYS A 29 -5.49 -5.40 -23.17
CA LYS A 29 -4.62 -4.55 -23.98
C LYS A 29 -3.18 -4.52 -23.44
N GLU A 30 -3.05 -4.63 -22.13
CA GLU A 30 -1.77 -4.75 -21.43
C GLU A 30 -1.09 -6.09 -21.76
N TRP A 31 -1.87 -7.17 -21.85
CA TRP A 31 -1.36 -8.50 -22.22
C TRP A 31 -0.84 -8.55 -23.67
N GLN A 32 -1.58 -7.97 -24.62
CA GLN A 32 -1.13 -7.85 -26.00
C GLN A 32 0.19 -7.08 -26.11
N SER A 33 0.29 -5.95 -25.41
CA SER A 33 1.50 -5.11 -25.40
C SER A 33 2.71 -5.87 -24.83
N PHE A 34 2.48 -6.70 -23.80
CA PHE A 34 3.50 -7.58 -23.22
C PHE A 34 3.99 -8.67 -24.21
N ILE A 35 3.07 -9.34 -24.91
CA ILE A 35 3.42 -10.36 -25.91
C ILE A 35 4.25 -9.74 -27.05
N THR A 36 3.84 -8.57 -27.57
CA THR A 36 4.56 -7.89 -28.66
C THR A 36 5.98 -7.49 -28.24
N ALA A 37 6.14 -6.89 -27.06
CA ALA A 37 7.45 -6.51 -26.54
C ALA A 37 8.36 -7.72 -26.30
N THR A 38 7.80 -8.80 -25.75
CA THR A 38 8.54 -10.05 -25.49
C THR A 38 8.96 -10.73 -26.79
N THR A 39 8.07 -10.80 -27.78
CA THR A 39 8.36 -11.39 -29.10
C THR A 39 9.44 -10.59 -29.84
N LEU A 40 9.38 -9.25 -29.75
CA LEU A 40 10.42 -8.38 -30.31
C LEU A 40 11.78 -8.60 -29.63
N ALA A 41 11.81 -8.71 -28.30
CA ALA A 41 13.03 -8.93 -27.56
C ALA A 41 13.68 -10.30 -27.86
N ILE A 42 12.87 -11.34 -28.11
CA ILE A 42 13.36 -12.67 -28.53
C ILE A 42 13.91 -12.63 -29.96
N ASN A 43 13.21 -11.97 -30.89
CA ASN A 43 13.64 -11.87 -32.30
C ASN A 43 14.94 -11.08 -32.49
N LEU A 44 15.32 -10.23 -31.54
CA LEU A 44 16.59 -9.50 -31.53
C LEU A 44 17.79 -10.35 -31.05
N GLY A 45 17.59 -11.66 -30.81
CA GLY A 45 18.67 -12.59 -30.43
C GLY A 45 19.02 -12.61 -28.95
N GLY A 46 18.20 -11.98 -28.10
CA GLY A 46 18.36 -12.03 -26.64
C GLY A 46 17.97 -13.39 -26.07
N ASN A 47 18.77 -13.93 -25.16
CA ASN A 47 18.44 -15.16 -24.45
C ASN A 47 17.14 -14.94 -23.67
N LEU A 48 16.05 -15.56 -24.10
CA LEU A 48 14.75 -15.46 -23.42
C LEU A 48 14.85 -15.83 -21.92
N SER A 49 15.78 -16.71 -21.57
CA SER A 49 16.10 -17.04 -20.18
C SER A 49 16.56 -15.81 -19.39
N GLU A 50 17.34 -14.93 -20.01
CA GLU A 50 17.84 -13.69 -19.41
C GLU A 50 16.71 -12.67 -19.21
N ILE A 51 15.81 -12.53 -20.18
CA ILE A 51 14.64 -11.64 -20.09
C ILE A 51 13.67 -12.13 -19.01
N LEU A 52 13.37 -13.43 -18.98
CA LEU A 52 12.50 -14.03 -17.95
C LEU A 52 13.13 -13.95 -16.56
N SER A 53 14.45 -14.14 -16.45
CA SER A 53 15.18 -13.96 -15.19
C SER A 53 15.15 -12.50 -14.72
N GLY A 54 15.27 -11.55 -15.64
CA GLY A 54 15.11 -10.12 -15.35
C GLY A 54 13.71 -9.78 -14.84
N LEU A 55 12.67 -10.30 -15.50
CA LEU A 55 11.28 -10.08 -15.08
C LEU A 55 10.98 -10.72 -13.72
N ALA A 56 11.52 -11.92 -13.46
CA ALA A 56 11.41 -12.58 -12.17
C ALA A 56 12.06 -11.75 -11.05
N ASN A 57 13.24 -11.17 -11.31
CA ASN A 57 13.89 -10.26 -10.37
C ASN A 57 13.05 -9.01 -10.10
N ILE A 58 12.52 -8.36 -11.14
CA ILE A 58 11.65 -7.19 -10.98
C ILE A 58 10.40 -7.53 -10.15
N ASN A 59 9.81 -8.70 -10.36
CA ASN A 59 8.64 -9.12 -9.59
C ASN A 59 9.00 -9.33 -8.10
N ASN A 60 10.14 -9.95 -7.81
CA ASN A 60 10.61 -10.13 -6.44
C ASN A 60 10.93 -8.79 -5.76
N GLU A 61 11.55 -7.85 -6.48
CA GLU A 61 11.80 -6.50 -5.98
C GLU A 61 10.49 -5.75 -5.69
N LYS A 62 9.51 -5.87 -6.58
CA LYS A 62 8.17 -5.29 -6.37
C LYS A 62 7.50 -5.84 -5.12
N GLU A 63 7.56 -7.15 -4.89
CA GLU A 63 7.07 -7.74 -3.65
C GLU A 63 7.82 -7.23 -2.41
N ALA A 64 9.14 -7.10 -2.47
CA ALA A 64 9.94 -6.57 -1.37
C ALA A 64 9.54 -5.11 -1.04
N VAL A 65 9.33 -4.28 -2.06
CA VAL A 65 8.85 -2.91 -1.91
C VAL A 65 7.44 -2.87 -1.31
N GLN A 66 6.52 -3.72 -1.77
CA GLN A 66 5.17 -3.80 -1.21
C GLN A 66 5.18 -4.21 0.26
N ARG A 67 6.00 -5.21 0.63
CA ARG A 67 6.18 -5.61 2.03
C ARG A 67 6.75 -4.47 2.87
N LYS A 68 7.72 -3.73 2.33
CA LYS A 68 8.31 -2.55 3.00
C LYS A 68 7.29 -1.44 3.21
N ILE A 69 6.51 -1.10 2.19
CA ILE A 69 5.43 -0.10 2.28
C ILE A 69 4.40 -0.52 3.31
N LYS A 70 3.99 -1.79 3.33
CA LYS A 70 3.03 -2.33 4.31
C LYS A 70 3.56 -2.23 5.75
N SER A 71 4.85 -2.48 5.96
CA SER A 71 5.50 -2.33 7.26
C SER A 71 5.54 -0.87 7.71
N ILE A 72 5.98 0.04 6.84
CA ILE A 72 6.08 1.48 7.13
C ILE A 72 4.69 2.08 7.42
N THR A 73 3.67 1.71 6.62
CA THR A 73 2.29 2.16 6.87
C THR A 73 1.68 1.53 8.13
N ALA A 74 2.06 0.31 8.52
CA ALA A 74 1.65 -0.25 9.80
C ALA A 74 2.23 0.55 10.98
N GLN A 75 3.51 0.89 10.93
CA GLN A 75 4.15 1.75 11.93
C GLN A 75 3.51 3.14 11.98
N GLY A 76 3.30 3.78 10.82
CA GLY A 76 2.64 5.09 10.73
C GLY A 76 1.23 5.09 11.34
N ARG A 77 0.45 4.04 11.10
CA ARG A 77 -0.90 3.88 11.71
C ARG A 77 -0.83 3.74 13.23
N LEU A 78 0.10 2.96 13.76
CA LEU A 78 0.28 2.81 15.21
C LEU A 78 0.64 4.14 15.86
N THR A 79 1.60 4.88 15.29
CA THR A 79 1.97 6.22 15.78
C THR A 79 0.77 7.17 15.75
N ALA A 80 -0.04 7.14 14.68
CA ALA A 80 -1.25 7.95 14.58
C ALA A 80 -2.26 7.65 15.71
N TYR A 81 -2.48 6.36 16.00
CA TYR A 81 -3.37 5.95 17.09
C TYR A 81 -2.85 6.38 18.46
N ILE A 82 -1.53 6.27 18.69
CA ILE A 82 -0.92 6.72 19.95
C ILE A 82 -1.10 8.24 20.12
N LEU A 83 -0.84 9.03 19.08
CA LEU A 83 -0.99 10.49 19.15
C LEU A 83 -2.45 10.90 19.38
N ALA A 84 -3.41 10.29 18.68
CA ALA A 84 -4.84 10.58 18.86
C ALA A 84 -5.36 10.15 20.24
N PHE A 85 -4.73 9.15 20.87
CA PHE A 85 -5.10 8.72 22.23
C PHE A 85 -4.51 9.63 23.32
N LEU A 86 -3.40 10.31 23.04
CA LEU A 86 -2.68 11.14 23.99
C LEU A 86 -3.53 12.23 24.66
N PRO A 87 -4.31 13.06 23.95
CA PRO A 87 -5.15 14.09 24.59
C PRO A 87 -6.25 13.48 25.48
N LEU A 88 -6.83 12.34 25.09
CA LEU A 88 -7.80 11.61 25.91
C LEU A 88 -7.14 11.06 27.18
N ALA A 89 -5.92 10.53 27.07
CA ALA A 89 -5.15 10.06 28.21
C ALA A 89 -4.83 11.20 29.19
N PHE A 90 -4.42 12.38 28.69
CA PHE A 90 -4.20 13.56 29.52
C PHE A 90 -5.47 14.04 30.22
N LEU A 91 -6.60 14.10 29.52
CA LEU A 91 -7.89 14.45 30.11
C LEU A 91 -8.27 13.47 31.23
N GLY A 92 -8.14 12.16 31.00
CA GLY A 92 -8.39 11.14 32.03
C GLY A 92 -7.43 11.26 33.21
N PHE A 93 -6.13 11.45 32.94
CA PHE A 93 -5.11 11.61 33.98
C PHE A 93 -5.39 12.82 34.88
N TYR A 94 -5.63 14.00 34.30
CA TYR A 94 -5.94 15.19 35.09
C TYR A 94 -7.28 15.06 35.82
N TRP A 95 -8.25 14.29 35.31
CA TRP A 95 -9.51 14.07 35.99
C TRP A 95 -9.37 13.27 37.29
N PHE A 96 -8.44 12.31 37.33
CA PHE A 96 -8.14 11.53 38.51
C PHE A 96 -7.19 12.24 39.50
N PHE A 97 -6.17 12.97 39.00
CA PHE A 97 -5.13 13.54 39.86
C PHE A 97 -5.38 15.00 40.29
N ASP A 98 -6.02 15.83 39.46
CA ASP A 98 -6.29 17.24 39.78
C ASP A 98 -7.60 17.72 39.14
N ARG A 99 -8.71 17.40 39.82
CA ARG A 99 -10.06 17.74 39.37
C ARG A 99 -10.31 19.25 39.30
N SER A 100 -9.60 20.04 40.11
CA SER A 100 -9.72 21.51 40.17
C SER A 100 -9.27 22.17 38.85
N ARG A 101 -8.18 21.70 38.26
CA ARG A 101 -7.66 22.25 36.99
C ARG A 101 -8.58 21.96 35.80
N ILE A 102 -9.14 20.76 35.70
CA ILE A 102 -10.12 20.45 34.65
C ILE A 102 -11.38 21.28 34.84
N LEU A 103 -11.86 21.44 36.08
CA LEU A 103 -13.03 22.27 36.37
C LEU A 103 -12.85 23.74 35.95
N PHE A 104 -11.64 24.29 36.04
CA PHE A 104 -11.35 25.64 35.52
C PHE A 104 -11.45 25.70 33.99
N PHE A 105 -10.94 24.69 33.29
CA PHE A 105 -11.07 24.59 31.83
C PHE A 105 -12.50 24.29 31.37
N THR A 106 -13.28 23.51 32.11
CA THR A 106 -14.66 23.15 31.71
C THR A 106 -15.70 24.19 32.12
N ASN A 107 -15.46 25.00 33.16
CA ASN A 107 -16.40 26.04 33.59
C ASN A 107 -16.16 27.40 32.91
N SER A 108 -14.95 27.67 32.41
CA SER A 108 -14.65 28.91 31.68
C SER A 108 -15.02 28.78 30.20
N LEU A 109 -15.72 29.78 29.66
CA LEU A 109 -16.08 29.89 28.24
C LEU A 109 -14.85 29.75 27.31
N LEU A 110 -13.71 30.33 27.72
CA LEU A 110 -12.44 30.22 26.99
C LEU A 110 -11.89 28.80 27.00
N GLY A 111 -12.02 28.08 28.11
CA GLY A 111 -11.51 26.71 28.23
C GLY A 111 -12.33 25.71 27.41
N GLN A 112 -13.65 25.88 27.33
CA GLN A 112 -14.51 25.08 26.46
C GLN A 112 -14.17 25.29 24.98
N ILE A 113 -13.95 26.53 24.55
CA ILE A 113 -13.53 26.84 23.17
C ILE A 113 -12.18 26.19 22.87
N LEU A 114 -11.20 26.30 23.77
CA LEU A 114 -9.88 25.68 23.62
C LEU A 114 -9.96 24.15 23.49
N LEU A 115 -10.81 23.49 24.29
CA LEU A 115 -11.03 22.04 24.21
C LEU A 115 -11.65 21.63 22.88
N VAL A 116 -12.65 22.37 22.40
CA VAL A 116 -13.29 22.10 21.10
C VAL A 116 -12.29 22.29 19.95
N VAL A 117 -11.50 23.37 19.98
CA VAL A 117 -10.47 23.63 18.96
C VAL A 117 -9.40 22.53 18.98
N ALA A 118 -8.91 22.15 20.16
CA ALA A 118 -7.92 21.08 20.30
C ALA A 118 -8.46 19.74 19.77
N PHE A 119 -9.71 19.41 20.10
CA PHE A 119 -10.35 18.19 19.61
C PHE A 119 -10.53 18.20 18.09
N LEU A 120 -10.94 19.33 17.50
CA LEU A 120 -11.05 19.46 16.05
C LEU A 120 -9.69 19.32 15.34
N LEU A 121 -8.64 19.90 15.92
CA LEU A 121 -7.29 19.83 15.37
C LEU A 121 -6.72 18.41 15.42
N ASP A 122 -6.99 17.70 16.52
CA ASP A 122 -6.61 16.29 16.69
C ASP A 122 -7.37 15.38 15.70
N LEU A 123 -8.68 15.62 15.53
CA LEU A 123 -9.50 14.90 14.56
C LEU A 123 -9.03 15.14 13.12
N ALA A 124 -8.67 16.39 12.79
CA ALA A 124 -8.09 16.75 11.50
C ALA A 124 -6.73 16.05 11.28
N GLY A 125 -5.86 16.06 12.28
CA GLY A 125 -4.58 15.34 12.25
C GLY A 125 -4.76 13.84 12.01
N TYR A 126 -5.67 13.21 12.76
CA TYR A 126 -6.02 11.80 12.57
C TYR A 126 -6.51 11.52 11.15
N PHE A 127 -7.37 12.38 10.59
CA PHE A 127 -7.90 12.20 9.24
C PHE A 127 -6.82 12.33 8.16
N VAL A 128 -5.91 13.30 8.30
CA VAL A 128 -4.77 13.49 7.39
C VAL A 128 -3.86 12.27 7.41
N ILE A 129 -3.50 11.77 8.60
CA ILE A 129 -2.62 10.60 8.70
C ILE A 129 -3.31 9.35 8.13
N ARG A 130 -4.61 9.17 8.40
CA ARG A 130 -5.39 8.09 7.81
C ARG A 130 -5.39 8.16 6.28
N ARG A 131 -5.56 9.35 5.71
CA ARG A 131 -5.55 9.57 4.25
C ARG A 131 -4.19 9.30 3.62
N ILE A 132 -3.10 9.66 4.30
CA ILE A 132 -1.73 9.35 3.84
C ILE A 132 -1.46 7.83 3.89
N CYS A 133 -1.98 7.14 4.92
CA CYS A 133 -1.80 5.70 5.07
C CYS A 133 -2.73 4.87 4.16
N GLU A 134 -3.81 5.46 3.66
CA GLU A 134 -4.72 4.85 2.69
C GLU A 134 -4.14 4.98 1.27
N VAL A 135 -3.01 4.31 1.04
CA VAL A 135 -2.46 4.14 -0.31
C VAL A 135 -3.36 3.14 -1.03
N LYS A 136 -4.32 3.66 -1.83
CA LYS A 136 -5.04 2.87 -2.82
C LYS A 136 -4.04 2.49 -3.92
N TRP A 137 -3.84 1.19 -4.08
CA TRP A 137 -3.17 0.59 -5.22
C TRP A 137 -4.18 0.37 -6.34
#